data_AF-A0A8T1TXJ7-F1
#
_entry.id   AF-A0A8T1TXJ7-F1
#
_cell.length_a   1.000
_cell.length_b   1.000
_cell.length_c   1.000
_cell.angle_alpha   90.00
_cell.angle_beta   90.00
_cell.angle_gamma   90.00
#
_symmetry.space_group_name_H-M   'P 1'
#
loop_
_entity.id
_entity.type
_entity.pdbx_description
1 polymer ?
#
loop_
_entity_poly.entity_id
_entity_poly.type
_entity_poly.pdbx_seq_one_letter_code
_entity_poly.pdbx_strand_id
1 'polypeptide(L)'
;MALSPQTVNGFVFFLTLAVTFALPVQSQTTVAVTSEAQSTSRPVILLTVDSHTEQGTYPTLDGWISRLQARYTNLGDVITRGLPGYNTKWFLKYVMPTLEQEITSGAYTTPSLITVWLGTNDAALVNGSSLEMHVPIEEYKENLNQIVPTPAHIDDDARTKYAAERTDTKRGLVDRSDAATGNYARACVEVANELKVSVLDLYEHFKAMPVVTQKKLLSDGIHFTAAGNKVVDSQFQSKITSDFPALTDTLDTWQFPKASKYVAEDPWTAGNAPSSRS
;
A
#
# COMPACT_ATOMS: atom_id res chain seq x y z
N MET A 1 -56.09 -26.29 15.34
CA MET A 1 -55.75 -25.43 14.19
C MET A 1 -54.43 -24.74 14.52
N ALA A 2 -53.40 -25.04 13.73
CA ALA A 2 -52.10 -24.37 13.59
C ALA A 2 -51.30 -23.99 14.86
N LEU A 3 -50.38 -24.88 15.26
CA LEU A 3 -49.06 -24.46 15.77
C LEU A 3 -48.21 -24.08 14.55
N SER A 4 -47.71 -22.84 14.49
CA SER A 4 -46.82 -22.39 13.42
C SER A 4 -45.37 -22.84 13.65
N PRO A 5 -44.56 -23.08 12.60
CA PRO A 5 -43.17 -23.49 12.73
C PRO A 5 -42.18 -22.32 12.72
N GLN A 6 -41.05 -22.57 13.38
CA GLN A 6 -39.68 -22.12 13.10
C GLN A 6 -39.28 -20.65 13.32
N THR A 7 -38.29 -20.46 14.20
CA THR A 7 -36.96 -20.04 13.72
C THR A 7 -35.88 -20.59 14.65
N VAL A 8 -35.05 -21.49 14.13
CA VAL A 8 -33.84 -21.98 14.80
C VAL A 8 -32.77 -20.91 14.65
N ASN A 9 -32.32 -20.33 15.76
CA ASN A 9 -31.14 -19.48 15.79
C ASN A 9 -29.89 -20.35 15.58
N GLY A 10 -29.47 -20.49 14.33
CA GLY A 10 -28.17 -21.06 13.97
C GLY A 10 -27.06 -20.07 14.33
N PHE A 11 -26.42 -20.27 15.49
CA PHE A 11 -25.13 -19.65 15.77
C PHE A 11 -24.07 -20.29 14.86
N VAL A 12 -23.61 -19.55 13.86
CA VAL A 12 -22.39 -19.90 13.12
C VAL A 12 -21.21 -19.61 14.04
N PHE A 13 -20.63 -20.66 14.61
CA PHE A 13 -19.34 -20.57 15.30
C PHE A 13 -18.24 -20.43 14.25
N PHE A 14 -17.64 -19.24 14.13
CA PHE A 14 -16.33 -19.11 13.52
C PHE A 14 -15.29 -19.62 14.51
N LEU A 15 -14.80 -20.85 14.28
CA LEU A 15 -13.64 -21.39 14.98
C LEU A 15 -12.37 -20.83 14.30
N THR A 16 -11.87 -19.69 14.77
CA THR A 16 -10.48 -19.31 14.52
C THR A 16 -9.58 -20.06 15.49
N LEU A 17 -8.99 -21.16 15.03
CA LEU A 17 -7.92 -21.85 15.72
C LEU A 17 -6.61 -21.07 15.51
N ALA A 18 -6.32 -20.10 16.37
CA ALA A 18 -4.99 -19.49 16.41
C ALA A 18 -4.03 -20.47 17.10
N VAL A 19 -3.44 -21.37 16.33
CA VAL A 19 -2.31 -22.19 16.80
C VAL A 19 -1.05 -21.38 16.56
N THR A 20 -0.48 -20.81 17.62
CA THR A 20 0.92 -20.38 17.62
C THR A 20 1.79 -21.62 17.49
N PHE A 21 2.19 -21.95 16.26
CA PHE A 21 3.26 -22.92 16.04
C PHE A 21 4.60 -22.29 16.43
N ALA A 22 4.93 -22.30 17.72
CA ALA A 22 6.33 -22.39 18.13
C ALA A 22 6.72 -23.87 18.05
N LEU A 23 6.78 -24.43 16.82
CA LEU A 23 7.39 -25.75 16.68
C LEU A 23 8.89 -25.56 16.95
N PRO A 24 9.48 -26.23 17.95
CA PRO A 24 10.91 -26.49 17.87
C PRO A 24 11.13 -27.18 16.52
N VAL A 25 12.05 -26.67 15.70
CA VAL A 25 12.47 -27.32 14.45
C VAL A 25 13.14 -28.64 14.82
N GLN A 26 12.36 -29.64 15.21
CA GLN A 26 12.72 -31.01 14.98
C GLN A 26 12.54 -31.20 13.48
N SER A 27 13.66 -31.50 12.82
CA SER A 27 13.73 -31.83 11.39
C SER A 27 12.76 -32.99 11.11
N GLN A 28 11.49 -32.68 10.86
CA GLN A 28 10.66 -33.54 10.05
C GLN A 28 11.36 -33.56 8.70
N THR A 29 11.72 -34.76 8.25
CA THR A 29 12.19 -34.98 6.90
C THR A 29 11.02 -34.65 5.98
N THR A 30 10.83 -33.38 5.67
CA THR A 30 9.96 -32.96 4.58
C THR A 30 10.60 -33.56 3.36
N VAL A 31 9.97 -34.58 2.77
CA VAL A 31 10.33 -35.03 1.43
C VAL A 31 9.96 -33.86 0.53
N ALA A 32 10.90 -32.95 0.33
CA ALA A 32 10.75 -31.87 -0.60
C ALA A 32 10.73 -32.53 -1.99
N VAL A 33 9.54 -32.82 -2.49
CA VAL A 33 9.34 -33.12 -3.91
C VAL A 33 9.47 -31.78 -4.63
N THR A 34 10.71 -31.31 -4.76
CA THR A 34 11.02 -30.13 -5.54
C THR A 34 10.87 -30.52 -7.00
N SER A 35 9.71 -30.22 -7.59
CA SER A 35 9.63 -30.18 -9.05
C SER A 35 10.54 -29.05 -9.54
N GLU A 36 11.39 -29.31 -10.52
CA GLU A 36 12.46 -28.44 -11.05
C GLU A 36 12.02 -27.06 -11.59
N ALA A 37 10.74 -26.69 -11.49
CA ALA A 37 10.17 -25.48 -12.10
C ALA A 37 9.45 -24.53 -11.13
N GLN A 38 9.58 -24.70 -9.81
CA GLN A 38 8.86 -23.85 -8.86
C GLN A 38 9.72 -22.66 -8.41
N SER A 39 9.30 -21.43 -8.76
CA SER A 39 9.94 -20.22 -8.26
C SER A 39 9.96 -20.23 -6.73
N THR A 40 11.15 -20.15 -6.15
CA THR A 40 11.36 -20.23 -4.70
C THR A 40 11.00 -18.93 -3.97
N SER A 41 10.69 -17.85 -4.70
CA SER A 41 10.43 -16.54 -4.11
C SER A 41 9.30 -15.81 -4.83
N ARG A 42 8.37 -15.24 -4.05
CA ARG A 42 7.28 -14.39 -4.54
C ARG A 42 7.78 -12.96 -4.68
N PRO A 43 7.36 -12.21 -5.72
CA PRO A 43 7.65 -10.78 -5.80
C PRO A 43 7.07 -10.06 -4.57
N VAL A 44 7.84 -9.12 -4.05
CA VAL A 44 7.43 -8.25 -2.93
C VAL A 44 7.29 -6.82 -3.42
N ILE A 45 6.13 -6.20 -3.15
CA ILE A 45 5.89 -4.77 -3.34
C ILE A 45 5.89 -4.10 -1.97
N LEU A 46 6.88 -3.26 -1.70
CA LEU A 46 7.00 -2.49 -0.47
C LEU A 46 6.48 -1.06 -0.68
N LEU A 47 5.45 -0.67 0.07
CA LEU A 47 4.80 0.63 -0.02
C LEU A 47 5.13 1.48 1.22
N THR A 48 5.94 2.54 1.09
CA THR A 48 6.47 3.36 2.21
C THR A 48 6.12 4.84 2.08
N VAL A 49 5.25 5.36 2.94
CA VAL A 49 4.48 6.60 2.62
C VAL A 49 3.92 7.26 3.90
N ASP A 50 3.22 8.39 3.75
CA ASP A 50 2.38 9.04 4.76
C ASP A 50 1.00 8.38 4.99
N SER A 51 0.01 9.17 5.44
CA SER A 51 -1.36 8.75 5.71
C SER A 51 -2.11 8.22 4.48
N HIS A 52 -1.71 8.56 3.24
CA HIS A 52 -2.35 8.02 2.03
C HIS A 52 -2.15 6.52 1.87
N THR A 53 -1.01 6.00 2.33
CA THR A 53 -0.78 4.54 2.35
C THR A 53 -1.47 3.90 3.52
N GLU A 54 -1.45 4.50 4.71
CA GLU A 54 -2.20 3.94 5.83
C GLU A 54 -3.68 3.80 5.47
N GLN A 55 -4.32 4.88 5.02
CA GLN A 55 -5.72 4.84 4.61
C GLN A 55 -5.95 4.01 3.35
N GLY A 56 -4.95 3.89 2.48
CA GLY A 56 -4.96 2.98 1.35
C GLY A 56 -5.10 1.51 1.76
N THR A 57 -4.75 1.14 3.00
CA THR A 57 -4.94 -0.22 3.53
C THR A 57 -6.35 -0.49 4.04
N TYR A 58 -7.22 0.52 4.14
CA TYR A 58 -8.53 0.39 4.77
C TYR A 58 -9.58 -0.15 3.79
N PRO A 59 -10.15 -1.36 4.02
CA PRO A 59 -11.20 -1.90 3.16
C PRO A 59 -12.48 -1.06 3.20
N THR A 60 -12.74 -0.36 4.31
CA THR A 60 -13.89 0.54 4.47
C THR A 60 -13.86 1.75 3.54
N LEU A 61 -12.68 2.09 3.01
CA LEU A 61 -12.50 3.17 2.04
C LEU A 61 -12.29 2.64 0.61
N ASP A 62 -12.47 1.34 0.36
CA ASP A 62 -12.03 0.68 -0.88
C ASP A 62 -10.57 1.07 -1.22
N GLY A 63 -9.72 1.05 -0.18
CA GLY A 63 -8.36 1.57 -0.23
C GLY A 63 -7.54 0.94 -1.35
N TRP A 64 -6.76 1.76 -2.07
CA TRP A 64 -6.02 1.29 -3.24
C TRP A 64 -5.05 0.15 -2.91
N ILE A 65 -4.52 0.09 -1.69
CA ILE A 65 -3.65 -0.98 -1.22
C ILE A 65 -4.44 -2.22 -0.83
N SER A 66 -5.61 -2.08 -0.19
CA SER A 66 -6.50 -3.22 0.04
C SER A 66 -6.85 -3.92 -1.28
N ARG A 67 -7.08 -3.13 -2.35
CA ARG A 67 -7.33 -3.64 -3.69
C ARG A 67 -6.12 -4.36 -4.27
N LEU A 68 -4.91 -3.81 -4.08
CA LEU A 68 -3.66 -4.48 -4.48
C LEU A 68 -3.44 -5.80 -3.75
N GLN A 69 -3.64 -5.83 -2.44
CA GLN A 69 -3.51 -7.04 -1.62
C GLN A 69 -4.51 -8.12 -2.07
N ALA A 70 -5.76 -7.74 -2.34
CA ALA A 70 -6.76 -8.65 -2.89
C ALA A 70 -6.35 -9.17 -4.28
N ARG A 71 -5.85 -8.28 -5.15
CA ARG A 71 -5.42 -8.62 -6.51
C ARG A 71 -4.25 -9.60 -6.53
N TYR A 72 -3.23 -9.37 -5.72
CA TYR A 72 -2.00 -10.16 -5.71
C TYR A 72 -2.02 -11.31 -4.72
N THR A 73 -3.18 -11.65 -4.17
CA THR A 73 -3.34 -12.84 -3.31
C THR A 73 -2.84 -14.10 -4.03
N ASN A 74 -1.86 -14.79 -3.42
CA ASN A 74 -1.13 -15.96 -3.95
C ASN A 74 -0.16 -15.69 -5.11
N LEU A 75 0.03 -14.43 -5.51
CA LEU A 75 0.87 -14.02 -6.63
C LEU A 75 2.11 -13.26 -6.15
N GLY A 76 1.93 -12.35 -5.20
CA GLY A 76 3.00 -11.55 -4.61
C GLY A 76 2.62 -11.06 -3.22
N ASP A 77 3.59 -10.60 -2.46
CA ASP A 77 3.36 -10.01 -1.14
C ASP A 77 3.37 -8.49 -1.25
N VAL A 78 2.38 -7.84 -0.62
CA VAL A 78 2.29 -6.39 -0.53
C VAL A 78 2.53 -5.98 0.91
N ILE A 79 3.67 -5.34 1.16
CA ILE A 79 4.13 -4.93 2.48
C ILE A 79 3.93 -3.42 2.62
N THR A 80 3.27 -2.99 3.69
CA THR A 80 2.91 -1.58 3.90
C THR A 80 3.64 -0.96 5.10
N ARG A 81 4.08 0.27 4.92
CA ARG A 81 4.65 1.15 5.96
C ARG A 81 4.04 2.54 5.82
N GLY A 82 2.79 2.69 6.29
CA GLY A 82 2.08 3.97 6.33
C GLY A 82 2.42 4.75 7.59
N LEU A 83 2.82 6.01 7.45
CA LEU A 83 3.34 6.86 8.52
C LEU A 83 2.69 8.26 8.49
N PRO A 84 1.46 8.44 9.00
CA PRO A 84 0.75 9.72 8.97
C PRO A 84 1.58 10.88 9.51
N GLY A 85 1.53 12.00 8.79
CA GLY A 85 2.20 13.24 9.18
C GLY A 85 3.71 13.25 8.94
N TYR A 86 4.33 12.17 8.46
CA TYR A 86 5.75 12.18 8.14
C TYR A 86 6.05 13.02 6.89
N ASN A 87 7.15 13.76 6.95
CA ASN A 87 7.74 14.51 5.83
C ASN A 87 9.07 13.85 5.40
N THR A 88 9.71 14.35 4.34
CA THR A 88 10.93 13.73 3.80
C THR A 88 12.10 13.79 4.76
N LYS A 89 12.18 14.85 5.57
CA LYS A 89 13.23 15.04 6.58
C LYS A 89 13.19 13.92 7.63
N TRP A 90 12.02 13.63 8.19
CA TRP A 90 11.89 12.58 9.20
C TRP A 90 11.98 11.20 8.58
N PHE A 91 11.47 11.02 7.37
CA PHE A 91 11.59 9.77 6.64
C PHE A 91 13.06 9.39 6.42
N LEU A 92 13.86 10.31 5.86
CA LEU A 92 15.28 10.11 5.61
C LEU A 92 16.03 9.74 6.91
N LYS A 93 15.77 10.49 7.98
CA LYS A 93 16.52 10.34 9.22
C LYS A 93 16.15 9.11 10.04
N TYR A 94 14.87 8.75 10.10
CA TYR A 94 14.36 7.76 11.06
C TYR A 94 13.80 6.50 10.40
N VAL A 95 13.23 6.62 9.21
CA VAL A 95 12.53 5.51 8.55
C VAL A 95 13.49 4.76 7.64
N MET A 96 14.25 5.46 6.80
CA MET A 96 15.15 4.85 5.83
C MET A 96 16.15 3.86 6.46
N PRO A 97 16.84 4.16 7.58
CA PRO A 97 17.75 3.19 8.21
C PRO A 97 17.05 1.92 8.67
N THR A 98 15.78 2.02 9.07
CA THR A 98 14.98 0.88 9.52
C THR A 98 14.58 0.03 8.32
N LEU A 99 14.14 0.64 7.22
CA LEU A 99 13.80 -0.09 5.98
C LEU A 99 15.03 -0.78 5.38
N GLU A 100 16.18 -0.11 5.36
CA GLU A 100 17.45 -0.72 4.95
C GLU A 100 17.80 -1.92 5.82
N GLN A 101 17.62 -1.82 7.13
CA GLN A 101 17.85 -2.93 8.05
C GLN A 101 16.86 -4.08 7.81
N GLU A 102 15.57 -3.81 7.59
CA GLU A 102 14.57 -4.84 7.27
C GLU A 102 14.94 -5.60 5.98
N ILE A 103 15.35 -4.88 4.93
CA ILE A 103 15.75 -5.46 3.65
C ILE A 103 17.03 -6.28 3.79
N THR A 104 18.07 -5.71 4.41
CA THR A 104 19.39 -6.35 4.53
C THR A 104 19.40 -7.54 5.50
N SER A 105 18.55 -7.53 6.52
CA SER A 105 18.39 -8.66 7.45
C SER A 105 17.47 -9.77 6.93
N GLY A 106 16.80 -9.55 5.80
CA GLY A 106 15.87 -10.54 5.22
C GLY A 106 14.60 -10.70 6.05
N ALA A 107 14.08 -9.61 6.65
CA ALA A 107 12.79 -9.61 7.34
C ALA A 107 11.64 -10.02 6.39
N TYR A 108 11.84 -9.82 5.10
CA TYR A 108 11.04 -10.31 3.98
C TYR A 108 11.95 -10.54 2.77
N THR A 109 11.44 -11.23 1.74
CA THR A 109 12.09 -11.32 0.44
C THR A 109 12.43 -9.92 -0.07
N THR A 110 13.63 -9.73 -0.62
CA THR A 110 14.05 -8.45 -1.21
C THR A 110 12.96 -7.87 -2.12
N PRO A 111 12.47 -6.64 -1.85
CA PRO A 111 11.43 -6.01 -2.65
C PRO A 111 11.78 -5.95 -4.13
N SER A 112 10.84 -6.37 -4.98
CA SER A 112 10.92 -6.22 -6.43
C SER A 112 10.47 -4.81 -6.86
N LEU A 113 9.68 -4.14 -6.02
CA LEU A 113 9.26 -2.75 -6.18
C LEU A 113 9.19 -2.09 -4.80
N ILE A 114 9.74 -0.88 -4.69
CA ILE A 114 9.55 -0.01 -3.53
C ILE A 114 8.90 1.28 -4.04
N THR A 115 7.83 1.73 -3.39
CA THR A 115 7.18 3.00 -3.71
C THR A 115 7.36 3.96 -2.55
N VAL A 116 7.73 5.21 -2.85
CA VAL A 116 7.71 6.29 -1.87
C VAL A 116 6.72 7.37 -2.30
N TRP A 117 5.90 7.84 -1.36
CA TRP A 117 4.90 8.88 -1.59
C TRP A 117 4.92 9.84 -0.39
N LEU A 118 5.62 10.96 -0.57
CA LEU A 118 5.85 12.01 0.42
C LEU A 118 5.79 13.35 -0.32
N GLY A 119 5.70 14.45 0.42
CA GLY A 119 5.60 15.79 -0.16
C GLY A 119 4.34 16.54 0.23
N THR A 120 3.22 15.86 0.47
CA THR A 120 2.00 16.51 0.96
C THR A 120 2.27 17.19 2.30
N ASN A 121 2.96 16.51 3.22
CA ASN A 121 3.27 17.08 4.53
C ASN A 121 4.36 18.17 4.47
N ASP A 122 5.37 17.97 3.64
CA ASP A 122 6.45 18.91 3.34
C ASP A 122 5.92 20.25 2.82
N ALA A 123 4.87 20.21 2.00
CA ALA A 123 4.17 21.36 1.43
C ALA A 123 3.29 22.12 2.42
N ALA A 124 3.35 21.82 3.73
CA ALA A 124 2.66 22.60 4.73
C ALA A 124 3.05 24.09 4.64
N LEU A 125 2.07 24.98 4.74
CA LEU A 125 2.27 26.43 4.64
C LEU A 125 3.01 26.94 5.89
N VAL A 126 3.98 27.83 5.69
CA VAL A 126 4.80 28.42 6.77
C VAL A 126 3.99 29.28 7.75
N ASN A 127 2.84 29.79 7.32
CA ASN A 127 1.87 30.51 8.12
C ASN A 127 0.61 29.67 8.42
N GLY A 128 0.65 28.37 8.12
CA GLY A 128 -0.46 27.45 8.28
C GLY A 128 -0.48 26.74 9.63
N SER A 129 -1.52 25.93 9.86
CA SER A 129 -1.67 25.22 11.13
C SER A 129 -0.69 24.08 11.36
N SER A 130 0.06 23.68 10.34
CA SER A 130 1.00 22.54 10.40
C SER A 130 2.40 22.94 10.00
N LEU A 131 2.81 24.18 10.28
CA LEU A 131 4.14 24.70 9.92
C LEU A 131 5.29 23.80 10.42
N GLU A 132 5.07 23.04 11.49
CA GLU A 132 6.04 22.10 12.03
C GLU A 132 6.39 20.95 11.06
N MET A 133 5.55 20.70 10.06
CA MET A 133 5.77 19.68 9.02
C MET A 133 6.47 20.26 7.79
N HIS A 134 6.56 21.58 7.66
CA HIS A 134 7.10 22.24 6.47
C HIS A 134 8.57 21.86 6.24
N VAL A 135 8.89 21.51 5.00
CA VAL A 135 10.26 21.32 4.52
C VAL A 135 10.47 22.25 3.32
N PRO A 136 11.43 23.18 3.36
CA PRO A 136 11.70 24.07 2.22
C PRO A 136 11.93 23.29 0.93
N ILE A 137 11.50 23.82 -0.21
CA ILE A 137 11.51 23.10 -1.50
C ILE A 137 12.90 22.57 -1.89
N GLU A 138 13.98 23.31 -1.61
CA GLU A 138 15.34 22.87 -1.90
C GLU A 138 15.79 21.74 -0.95
N GLU A 139 15.51 21.84 0.35
CA GLU A 139 15.75 20.73 1.31
C GLU A 139 14.91 19.50 0.95
N TYR A 140 13.67 19.70 0.48
CA TYR A 140 12.83 18.64 -0.05
C TYR A 140 13.52 17.94 -1.23
N LYS A 141 13.97 18.67 -2.25
CA LYS A 141 14.74 18.11 -3.39
C LYS A 141 15.98 17.35 -2.95
N GLU A 142 16.77 17.90 -2.03
CA GLU A 142 17.96 17.24 -1.47
C GLU A 142 17.61 15.93 -0.72
N ASN A 143 16.51 15.94 0.03
CA ASN A 143 16.00 14.73 0.66
C ASN A 143 15.52 13.71 -0.39
N LEU A 144 14.86 14.18 -1.47
CA LEU A 144 14.37 13.29 -2.53
C LEU A 144 15.49 12.63 -3.28
N ASN A 145 16.61 13.33 -3.51
CA ASN A 145 17.79 12.74 -4.12
C ASN A 145 18.32 11.53 -3.33
N GLN A 146 17.95 11.42 -2.05
CA GLN A 146 18.30 10.30 -1.19
C GLN A 146 17.17 9.27 -1.04
N ILE A 147 15.94 9.56 -1.49
CA ILE A 147 14.71 8.75 -1.22
C ILE A 147 13.89 8.38 -2.48
N VAL A 148 13.57 9.39 -3.31
CA VAL A 148 12.69 9.51 -4.49
C VAL A 148 11.18 9.21 -4.36
N PRO A 149 10.31 10.24 -4.21
CA PRO A 149 8.87 10.12 -3.95
C PRO A 149 7.91 10.61 -5.07
N THR A 150 6.65 10.95 -4.73
CA THR A 150 5.70 11.76 -5.53
C THR A 150 4.64 12.43 -4.62
N PRO A 151 4.25 13.72 -4.78
CA PRO A 151 3.16 14.37 -4.01
C PRO A 151 1.74 14.14 -4.54
N ALA A 152 0.72 14.30 -3.68
CA ALA A 152 -0.72 14.18 -4.04
C ALA A 152 -1.38 15.54 -4.35
N HIS A 153 -2.57 15.55 -4.97
CA HIS A 153 -3.37 16.77 -5.19
C HIS A 153 -4.17 17.19 -3.93
N ILE A 154 -4.49 18.48 -3.79
CA ILE A 154 -5.22 19.07 -2.64
C ILE A 154 -6.42 19.90 -3.13
N ASP A 155 -7.58 19.78 -2.46
CA ASP A 155 -8.75 20.66 -2.66
C ASP A 155 -8.78 21.78 -1.63
N ASP A 156 -8.45 23.00 -2.07
CA ASP A 156 -8.37 24.20 -1.23
C ASP A 156 -9.69 24.55 -0.50
N ASP A 157 -10.84 24.33 -1.13
CA ASP A 157 -12.15 24.68 -0.54
C ASP A 157 -12.49 23.72 0.60
N ALA A 158 -12.32 22.41 0.35
CA ALA A 158 -12.50 21.39 1.37
C ALA A 158 -11.48 21.57 2.51
N ARG A 159 -10.25 21.96 2.19
CA ARG A 159 -9.20 22.24 3.17
C ARG A 159 -9.53 23.44 4.04
N THR A 160 -10.04 24.51 3.44
CA THR A 160 -10.51 25.70 4.16
C THR A 160 -11.67 25.36 5.10
N LYS A 161 -12.63 24.56 4.63
CA LYS A 161 -13.74 24.08 5.46
C LYS A 161 -13.23 23.26 6.64
N TYR A 162 -12.34 22.30 6.40
CA TYR A 162 -11.75 21.49 7.46
C TYR A 162 -11.03 22.37 8.49
N ALA A 163 -10.24 23.34 8.05
CA ALA A 163 -9.57 24.28 8.95
C ALA A 163 -10.57 25.05 9.83
N ALA A 164 -11.68 25.52 9.26
CA ALA A 164 -12.74 26.22 9.99
C ALA A 164 -13.51 25.35 10.99
N GLU A 165 -13.60 24.04 10.73
CA GLU A 165 -14.31 23.05 11.55
C GLU A 165 -13.45 22.46 12.69
N ARG A 166 -12.14 22.75 12.73
CA ARG A 166 -11.27 22.32 13.85
C ARG A 166 -11.76 22.85 15.19
N THR A 167 -11.53 22.08 16.24
CA THR A 167 -11.94 22.41 17.62
C THR A 167 -10.78 22.85 18.52
N ASP A 168 -9.57 22.93 17.98
CA ASP A 168 -8.35 23.28 18.72
C ASP A 168 -7.86 24.70 18.41
N THR A 169 -6.70 25.07 18.94
CA THR A 169 -6.08 26.39 18.76
C THR A 169 -5.69 26.71 17.31
N LYS A 170 -5.74 25.72 16.42
CA LYS A 170 -5.42 25.81 15.00
C LYS A 170 -6.65 26.13 14.12
N ARG A 171 -7.81 26.35 14.72
CA ARG A 171 -9.06 26.66 13.99
C ARG A 171 -8.91 27.87 13.07
N GLY A 172 -9.37 27.70 11.84
CA GLY A 172 -9.34 28.70 10.77
C GLY A 172 -8.00 28.85 10.05
N LEU A 173 -6.96 28.13 10.46
CA LEU A 173 -5.64 28.18 9.82
C LEU A 173 -5.51 27.03 8.82
N VAL A 174 -5.40 27.38 7.54
CA VAL A 174 -5.20 26.40 6.46
C VAL A 174 -3.76 25.88 6.50
N ASP A 175 -3.59 24.56 6.48
CA ASP A 175 -2.27 23.90 6.57
C ASP A 175 -1.59 23.71 5.22
N ARG A 176 -2.32 23.53 4.12
CA ARG A 176 -1.78 23.19 2.80
C ARG A 176 -2.62 23.82 1.70
N SER A 177 -2.04 23.99 0.51
CA SER A 177 -2.76 24.44 -0.69
C SER A 177 -2.34 23.68 -1.94
N ASP A 178 -3.22 23.64 -2.93
CA ASP A 178 -2.97 23.04 -4.24
C ASP A 178 -1.74 23.68 -4.92
N ALA A 179 -1.67 25.01 -4.90
CA ALA A 179 -0.57 25.77 -5.50
C ALA A 179 0.79 25.42 -4.88
N ALA A 180 0.84 25.30 -3.54
CA ALA A 180 2.06 24.89 -2.85
C ALA A 180 2.43 23.48 -3.28
N THR A 181 1.50 22.52 -3.19
CA THR A 181 1.77 21.12 -3.53
C THR A 181 2.19 20.92 -4.98
N GLY A 182 1.65 21.70 -5.92
CA GLY A 182 2.09 21.68 -7.31
C GLY A 182 3.57 22.04 -7.51
N ASN A 183 4.14 22.91 -6.66
CA ASN A 183 5.59 23.19 -6.68
C ASN A 183 6.39 21.94 -6.26
N TYR A 184 5.95 21.24 -5.21
CA TYR A 184 6.59 20.00 -4.75
C TYR A 184 6.42 18.88 -5.77
N ALA A 185 5.28 18.80 -6.46
CA ALA A 185 5.03 17.79 -7.49
C ALA A 185 6.00 17.91 -8.66
N ARG A 186 6.18 19.13 -9.20
CA ARG A 186 7.16 19.40 -10.25
C ARG A 186 8.59 19.12 -9.80
N ALA A 187 8.98 19.57 -8.61
CA ALA A 187 10.29 19.29 -8.03
C ALA A 187 10.56 17.78 -7.92
N CYS A 188 9.52 17.00 -7.63
CA CYS A 188 9.62 15.56 -7.52
C CYS A 188 9.82 14.86 -8.87
N VAL A 189 9.08 15.27 -9.89
CA VAL A 189 9.24 14.78 -11.26
C VAL A 189 10.63 15.13 -11.80
N GLU A 190 11.12 16.34 -11.52
CA GLU A 190 12.49 16.76 -11.87
C GLU A 190 13.53 15.78 -11.31
N VAL A 191 13.51 15.53 -10.00
CA VAL A 191 14.46 14.61 -9.34
C VAL A 191 14.33 13.18 -9.88
N ALA A 192 13.12 12.67 -10.08
CA ALA A 192 12.92 11.32 -10.61
C ALA A 192 13.51 11.15 -12.02
N ASN A 193 13.36 12.17 -12.87
CA ASN A 193 13.96 12.19 -14.21
C ASN A 193 15.49 12.25 -14.15
N GLU A 194 16.07 13.04 -13.24
CA GLU A 194 17.52 13.12 -13.04
C GLU A 194 18.12 11.77 -12.60
N LEU A 195 17.43 11.08 -11.67
CA LEU A 195 17.83 9.78 -11.16
C LEU A 195 17.46 8.60 -12.07
N LYS A 196 16.72 8.87 -13.16
CA LYS A 196 16.21 7.87 -14.11
C LYS A 196 15.37 6.78 -13.44
N VAL A 197 14.56 7.16 -12.46
CA VAL A 197 13.60 6.27 -11.81
C VAL A 197 12.18 6.58 -12.27
N SER A 198 11.31 5.58 -12.27
CA SER A 198 9.90 5.75 -12.66
C SER A 198 9.16 6.65 -11.66
N VAL A 199 8.39 7.61 -12.17
CA VAL A 199 7.52 8.50 -11.37
C VAL A 199 6.07 8.42 -11.82
N LEU A 200 5.15 8.32 -10.86
CA LEU A 200 3.70 8.36 -11.10
C LEU A 200 3.13 9.70 -10.67
N ASP A 201 3.08 10.67 -11.57
CA ASP A 201 2.59 12.03 -11.29
C ASP A 201 1.07 12.07 -11.12
N LEU A 202 0.60 11.71 -9.93
CA LEU A 202 -0.80 11.76 -9.55
C LEU A 202 -1.32 13.20 -9.46
N TYR A 203 -0.46 14.17 -9.13
CA TYR A 203 -0.85 15.57 -9.07
C TYR A 203 -1.32 16.04 -10.46
N GLU A 204 -0.50 15.92 -11.49
CA GLU A 204 -0.88 16.29 -12.86
C GLU A 204 -2.08 15.48 -13.35
N HIS A 205 -2.14 14.18 -13.02
CA HIS A 205 -3.28 13.34 -13.36
C HIS A 205 -4.61 13.87 -12.79
N PHE A 206 -4.65 14.21 -11.50
CA PHE A 206 -5.84 14.78 -10.89
C PHE A 206 -6.13 16.20 -11.42
N LYS A 207 -5.10 17.04 -11.60
CA LYS A 207 -5.25 18.40 -12.13
C LYS A 207 -5.85 18.43 -13.53
N ALA A 208 -5.59 17.43 -14.36
CA ALA A 208 -6.17 17.31 -15.70
C ALA A 208 -7.68 16.99 -15.69
N MET A 209 -8.25 16.56 -14.57
CA MET A 209 -9.69 16.28 -14.46
C MET A 209 -10.52 17.56 -14.29
N PRO A 210 -11.84 17.56 -14.56
CA PRO A 210 -12.70 18.66 -14.16
C PRO A 210 -12.66 18.89 -12.65
N VAL A 211 -12.62 20.16 -12.20
CA VAL A 211 -12.56 20.52 -10.76
C VAL A 211 -13.65 19.83 -9.95
N VAL A 212 -14.89 19.78 -10.48
CA VAL A 212 -16.02 19.09 -9.81
C VAL A 212 -15.76 17.60 -9.58
N THR A 213 -14.97 16.97 -10.45
CA THR A 213 -14.54 15.58 -10.29
C THR A 213 -13.45 15.49 -9.24
N GLN A 214 -12.40 16.31 -9.33
CA GLN A 214 -11.29 16.36 -8.36
C GLN A 214 -11.80 16.38 -6.91
N LYS A 215 -12.71 17.32 -6.61
CA LYS A 215 -13.29 17.49 -5.27
C LYS A 215 -14.03 16.27 -4.73
N LYS A 216 -14.66 15.48 -5.61
CA LYS A 216 -15.37 14.24 -5.21
C LYS A 216 -14.43 13.09 -4.87
N LEU A 217 -13.16 13.19 -5.27
CA LEU A 217 -12.15 12.16 -5.03
C LEU A 217 -11.48 12.32 -3.67
N LEU A 218 -11.70 13.44 -2.97
CA LEU A 218 -11.11 13.76 -1.67
C LEU A 218 -12.18 13.88 -0.59
N SER A 219 -11.92 13.34 0.60
CA SER A 219 -12.89 13.29 1.71
C SER A 219 -12.80 14.54 2.59
N ASP A 220 -11.59 15.02 2.86
CA ASP A 220 -11.28 16.19 3.69
C ASP A 220 -10.42 17.24 2.96
N GLY A 221 -10.31 17.09 1.64
CA GLY A 221 -9.44 17.90 0.78
C GLY A 221 -8.00 17.42 0.67
N ILE A 222 -7.64 16.32 1.36
CA ILE A 222 -6.33 15.68 1.26
C ILE A 222 -6.49 14.18 0.99
N HIS A 223 -7.24 13.47 1.83
CA HIS A 223 -7.33 12.02 1.77
C HIS A 223 -8.36 11.54 0.76
N PHE A 224 -8.11 10.39 0.14
CA PHE A 224 -8.98 9.87 -0.92
C PHE A 224 -10.29 9.30 -0.38
N THR A 225 -11.38 9.58 -1.10
CA THR A 225 -12.62 8.79 -1.01
C THR A 225 -12.44 7.42 -1.65
N ALA A 226 -13.43 6.53 -1.57
CA ALA A 226 -13.41 5.27 -2.33
C ALA A 226 -13.26 5.48 -3.84
N ALA A 227 -13.88 6.53 -4.39
CA ALA A 227 -13.70 6.88 -5.79
C ALA A 227 -12.26 7.34 -6.09
N GLY A 228 -11.65 8.15 -5.19
CA GLY A 228 -10.26 8.56 -5.30
C GLY A 228 -9.29 7.38 -5.26
N ASN A 229 -9.48 6.46 -4.31
CA ASN A 229 -8.67 5.25 -4.19
C ASN A 229 -8.73 4.39 -5.47
N LYS A 230 -9.90 4.28 -6.10
CA LYS A 230 -10.04 3.55 -7.37
C LYS A 230 -9.25 4.18 -8.52
N VAL A 231 -9.17 5.51 -8.58
CA VAL A 231 -8.34 6.22 -9.56
C VAL A 231 -6.86 5.92 -9.32
N VAL A 232 -6.40 6.03 -8.06
CA VAL A 232 -5.02 5.73 -7.67
C VAL A 232 -4.65 4.28 -8.03
N ASP A 233 -5.49 3.31 -7.68
CA ASP A 233 -5.31 1.90 -8.04
C ASP A 233 -5.15 1.74 -9.57
N SER A 234 -6.01 2.36 -10.36
CA SER A 234 -5.96 2.27 -11.83
C SER A 234 -4.68 2.88 -12.41
N GLN A 235 -4.26 4.03 -11.90
CA GLN A 235 -3.01 4.69 -12.33
C GLN A 235 -1.79 3.87 -11.92
N PHE A 236 -1.78 3.35 -10.71
CA PHE A 236 -0.70 2.51 -10.20
C PHE A 236 -0.52 1.23 -11.03
N GLN A 237 -1.63 0.53 -11.33
CA GLN A 237 -1.60 -0.66 -12.18
C GLN A 237 -1.08 -0.34 -13.58
N SER A 238 -1.60 0.72 -14.21
CA SER A 238 -1.16 1.12 -15.54
C SER A 238 0.35 1.43 -15.55
N LYS A 239 0.85 2.05 -14.49
CA LYS A 239 2.26 2.39 -14.34
C LYS A 239 3.15 1.16 -14.15
N ILE A 240 2.75 0.22 -13.29
CA ILE A 240 3.49 -1.03 -13.13
C ILE A 240 3.56 -1.81 -14.44
N THR A 241 2.43 -1.96 -15.14
CA THR A 241 2.38 -2.68 -16.41
C THR A 241 3.25 -2.03 -17.49
N SER A 242 3.27 -0.70 -17.55
CA SER A 242 4.07 0.06 -18.52
C SER A 242 5.57 -0.03 -18.23
N ASP A 243 5.97 0.25 -16.98
CA ASP A 243 7.37 0.51 -16.64
C ASP A 243 8.09 -0.72 -16.10
N PHE A 244 7.35 -1.68 -15.58
CA PHE A 244 7.86 -2.91 -14.97
C PHE A 244 7.14 -4.16 -15.52
N PRO A 245 7.19 -4.42 -16.85
CA PRO A 245 6.49 -5.55 -17.46
C PRO A 245 6.96 -6.90 -16.91
N ALA A 246 8.26 -7.08 -16.64
CA ALA A 246 8.79 -8.30 -16.04
C ALA A 246 8.22 -8.55 -14.62
N LEU A 247 8.04 -7.49 -13.83
CA LEU A 247 7.38 -7.59 -12.53
C LEU A 247 5.90 -7.98 -12.70
N THR A 248 5.21 -7.40 -13.70
CA THR A 248 3.82 -7.73 -14.02
C THR A 248 3.67 -9.22 -14.34
N ASP A 249 4.54 -9.78 -15.19
CA ASP A 249 4.53 -11.21 -15.52
C ASP A 249 4.69 -12.09 -14.27
N THR A 250 5.56 -11.70 -13.34
CA THR A 250 5.73 -12.42 -12.07
C THR A 250 4.51 -12.29 -11.16
N LEU A 251 3.87 -11.12 -11.11
CA LEU A 251 2.67 -10.84 -10.33
C LEU A 251 1.39 -11.48 -10.92
N ASP A 252 1.47 -12.12 -12.09
CA ASP A 252 0.39 -12.90 -12.68
C ASP A 252 0.63 -14.42 -12.59
N THR A 253 1.74 -14.83 -11.97
CA THR A 253 2.14 -16.24 -11.87
C THR A 253 1.88 -16.79 -10.47
N TRP A 254 1.05 -17.84 -10.39
CA TRP A 254 0.85 -18.55 -9.12
C TRP A 254 2.13 -19.29 -8.72
N GLN A 255 2.52 -19.15 -7.45
CA GLN A 255 3.66 -19.90 -6.93
C GLN A 255 3.41 -21.42 -6.98
N PHE A 256 2.17 -21.85 -6.75
CA PHE A 256 1.78 -23.26 -6.77
C PHE A 256 0.76 -23.50 -7.90
N PRO A 257 0.83 -24.67 -8.57
CA PRO A 257 -0.20 -25.05 -9.52
C PRO A 257 -1.55 -25.21 -8.84
N LYS A 258 -2.63 -25.15 -9.63
CA LYS A 258 -3.98 -25.44 -9.14
C LYS A 258 -4.04 -26.82 -8.49
N ALA A 259 -4.82 -26.94 -7.43
CA ALA A 259 -4.99 -28.20 -6.70
C ALA A 259 -5.38 -29.39 -7.60
N SER A 260 -6.07 -29.14 -8.72
CA SER A 260 -6.41 -30.18 -9.72
C SER A 260 -5.20 -30.93 -10.28
N LYS A 261 -4.03 -30.28 -10.37
CA LYS A 261 -2.77 -30.94 -10.75
C LYS A 261 -2.41 -32.01 -9.72
N TYR A 262 -2.39 -31.66 -8.44
CA TYR A 262 -2.07 -32.60 -7.36
C TYR A 262 -3.16 -33.66 -7.17
N VAL A 263 -4.44 -33.35 -7.40
CA VAL A 263 -5.49 -34.38 -7.43
C VAL A 263 -5.22 -35.43 -8.51
N ALA A 264 -4.65 -35.04 -9.65
CA ALA A 264 -4.31 -35.96 -10.73
C ALA A 264 -2.98 -36.71 -10.50
N GLU A 265 -1.97 -36.04 -9.94
CA GLU A 265 -0.62 -36.58 -9.75
C GLU A 265 -0.45 -37.34 -8.41
N ASP A 266 -1.17 -36.94 -7.37
CA ASP A 266 -1.13 -37.50 -6.01
C ASP A 266 -2.55 -37.63 -5.41
N PRO A 267 -3.39 -38.51 -5.98
CA PRO A 267 -4.74 -38.72 -5.47
C PRO A 267 -4.71 -39.41 -4.10
N TRP A 268 -5.58 -38.95 -3.20
CA TRP A 268 -5.86 -39.71 -1.98
C TRP A 268 -6.44 -41.08 -2.34
N THR A 269 -5.90 -42.14 -1.74
CA THR A 269 -6.45 -43.49 -1.82
C THR A 269 -6.54 -44.09 -0.42
N ALA A 270 -7.52 -44.95 -0.17
CA ALA A 270 -7.70 -45.61 1.12
C ALA A 270 -6.48 -46.45 1.57
N GLY A 271 -5.60 -46.84 0.64
CA GLY A 271 -4.37 -47.59 0.90
C GLY A 271 -3.15 -46.74 1.29
N ASN A 272 -3.20 -45.41 1.09
CA ASN A 272 -2.10 -44.47 1.40
C ASN A 272 -2.33 -43.69 2.71
N ALA A 273 -3.34 -44.05 3.50
CA ALA A 273 -3.53 -43.45 4.83
C ALA A 273 -2.32 -43.80 5.72
N PRO A 274 -1.72 -42.82 6.44
CA PRO A 274 -0.66 -43.12 7.39
C PRO A 274 -1.17 -44.19 8.34
N SER A 275 -0.47 -45.34 8.43
CA SER A 275 -0.81 -46.35 9.41
C SER A 275 -0.86 -45.65 10.77
N SER A 276 -2.00 -45.78 11.46
CA SER A 276 -2.10 -45.33 12.84
C SER A 276 -0.93 -45.95 13.60
N ARG A 277 0.04 -45.13 14.01
CA ARG A 277 1.13 -45.61 14.88
C ARG A 277 0.47 -46.05 16.18
N SER A 278 0.32 -47.37 16.33
CA SER A 278 0.00 -48.03 17.60
C SER A 278 1.18 -47.92 18.56
#